data_AF-X1BC75-F1
#
_entry.id   AF-X1BC75-F1
#
_cell.length_a   1.000
_cell.length_b   1.000
_cell.length_c   1.000
_cell.angle_alpha   90.00
_cell.angle_beta   90.00
_cell.angle_gamma   90.00
#
_symmetry.space_group_name_H-M   'P 1'
#
loop_
_entity.id
_entity.type
_entity.pdbx_description
1 polymer ?
#
loop_
_entity_poly.entity_id
_entity_poly.type
_entity_poly.pdbx_seq_one_letter_code
_entity_poly.pdbx_strand_id
1 'polypeptide(L)'
;MISEIDKKTIRDISEKYHARRVLLFGSALDSEEESHDIDIGVEGIAAKDFFRYYGELMLTLSKPIDIIDLSGTSKFIDIIK
;
A
#
# COMPACT_ATOMS: atom_id res chain seq x y z
N MET A 1 8.34 -0.80 12.07
CA MET A 1 8.57 -1.51 10.78
C MET A 1 7.39 -2.41 10.47
N ILE A 2 6.99 -2.54 9.20
CA ILE A 2 5.90 -3.45 8.79
C ILE A 2 6.18 -4.91 9.17
N SER A 3 5.15 -5.64 9.60
CA SER A 3 5.27 -7.07 9.90
C SER A 3 5.40 -7.92 8.63
N GLU A 4 6.06 -9.08 8.73
CA GLU A 4 6.17 -10.00 7.59
C GLU A 4 4.80 -10.60 7.18
N ILE A 5 3.87 -10.72 8.13
CA ILE A 5 2.50 -11.17 7.86
C ILE A 5 1.77 -10.11 7.02
N ASP A 6 1.78 -8.84 7.44
CA ASP A 6 1.14 -7.75 6.69
C ASP A 6 1.79 -7.57 5.32
N LYS A 7 3.11 -7.66 5.23
CA LYS A 7 3.85 -7.59 3.97
C LYS A 7 3.44 -8.69 2.99
N LYS A 8 3.26 -9.93 3.48
CA LYS A 8 2.76 -11.05 2.68
C LYS A 8 1.31 -10.80 2.25
N THR A 9 0.45 -10.38 3.18
CA THR A 9 -0.96 -10.06 2.90
C THR A 9 -1.09 -8.98 1.83
N ILE A 10 -0.31 -7.89 1.91
CA ILE A 10 -0.27 -6.83 0.89
C ILE A 10 0.15 -7.40 -0.45
N ARG A 11 1.18 -8.26 -0.50
CA ARG A 11 1.63 -8.89 -1.75
C ARG A 11 0.53 -9.73 -2.37
N ASP A 12 -0.05 -10.66 -1.61
CA ASP A 12 -1.06 -11.61 -2.11
C ASP A 12 -2.31 -10.88 -2.63
N ILE A 13 -2.79 -9.86 -1.90
CA ILE A 13 -3.93 -9.04 -2.33
C ILE A 13 -3.53 -8.21 -3.57
N SER A 14 -2.35 -7.59 -3.59
CA SER A 14 -1.91 -6.79 -4.74
C SER A 14 -1.79 -7.63 -6.02
N GLU A 15 -1.32 -8.86 -5.92
CA GLU A 15 -1.29 -9.81 -7.04
C GLU A 15 -2.70 -10.18 -7.52
N LYS A 16 -3.64 -10.44 -6.60
CA LYS A 16 -5.06 -10.70 -6.91
C LYS A 16 -5.70 -9.56 -7.72
N TYR A 17 -5.31 -8.32 -7.46
CA TYR A 17 -5.81 -7.14 -8.18
C TYR A 17 -4.89 -6.68 -9.33
N HIS A 18 -3.90 -7.50 -9.70
CA HIS A 18 -2.99 -7.26 -10.82
C HIS A 18 -2.17 -5.97 -10.69
N ALA A 19 -1.81 -5.58 -9.46
CA ALA A 19 -0.86 -4.50 -9.24
C ALA A 19 0.44 -4.79 -9.99
N ARG A 20 0.91 -3.82 -10.77
CA ARG A 20 2.21 -3.88 -11.44
C ARG A 20 3.35 -3.55 -10.47
N ARG A 21 3.10 -2.63 -9.55
CA ARG A 21 4.09 -2.17 -8.55
C ARG A 21 3.39 -1.84 -7.24
N VAL A 22 4.05 -2.17 -6.14
CA VAL A 22 3.70 -1.75 -4.79
C VAL A 22 4.96 -1.21 -4.14
N LEU A 23 4.86 -0.01 -3.57
CA LEU A 23 5.93 0.67 -2.85
C LEU A 23 5.49 0.89 -1.41
N LEU A 24 6.32 0.48 -0.45
CA LEU A 24 6.16 0.85 0.94
C LEU A 24 6.90 2.18 1.17
N PHE A 25 6.24 3.13 1.82
CA PHE A 25 6.88 4.38 2.25
C PHE A 25 6.42 4.75 3.66
N GLY A 26 6.77 5.95 4.11
CA GLY A 26 6.32 6.47 5.40
C GLY A 26 7.01 5.81 6.60
N SER A 27 6.36 5.92 7.76
CA SER A 27 6.94 5.53 9.05
C SER A 27 7.08 4.01 9.22
N ALA A 28 6.34 3.22 8.43
CA ALA A 28 6.41 1.75 8.47
C ALA A 28 7.75 1.17 7.96
N LEU A 29 8.64 2.00 7.41
CA LEU A 29 10.02 1.63 7.06
C LEU A 29 10.96 1.57 8.26
N ASP A 30 10.71 2.38 9.28
CA ASP A 30 11.60 2.52 10.43
C ASP A 30 11.42 1.36 11.42
N SER A 31 12.51 0.79 11.92
CA SER A 31 12.50 -0.27 12.93
C SER A 31 12.55 0.25 14.36
N GLU A 32 12.90 1.51 14.58
CA GLU A 32 13.08 2.10 15.90
C GLU A 32 11.75 2.48 16.56
N GLU A 33 10.76 2.88 15.76
CA GLU A 33 9.41 3.22 16.22
C GLU A 33 8.33 2.31 15.63
N GLU A 34 7.29 2.08 16.43
CA GLU A 34 6.10 1.39 15.97
C GLU A 34 5.21 2.35 15.16
N SER A 35 5.07 2.10 13.85
CA SER A 35 4.18 2.87 12.99
C SER A 35 2.70 2.68 13.35
N HIS A 36 1.92 3.75 13.23
CA HIS A 36 0.48 3.73 13.49
C HIS A 36 -0.31 3.10 12.33
N ASP A 37 0.17 3.33 11.12
CA ASP A 37 -0.41 2.94 9.85
C ASP A 37 0.65 2.33 8.92
N ILE A 38 0.18 1.89 7.76
CA ILE A 38 0.99 1.37 6.66
C ILE A 38 0.71 2.24 5.44
N ASP A 39 1.73 2.96 4.96
CA ASP A 39 1.62 3.75 3.74
C ASP A 39 2.13 2.98 2.52
N ILE A 40 1.28 2.81 1.50
CA ILE A 40 1.69 2.21 0.23
C ILE A 40 1.32 3.02 -1.00
N GLY A 41 2.22 2.99 -1.99
CA GLY A 41 1.98 3.47 -3.34
C GLY A 41 1.74 2.29 -4.27
N VAL A 42 0.69 2.33 -5.08
CA VAL A 42 0.33 1.22 -5.98
C VAL A 42 0.20 1.69 -7.41
N GLU A 43 0.54 0.81 -8.36
CA GLU A 43 0.43 1.10 -9.78
C GLU A 43 -0.14 -0.11 -10.52
N GLY A 44 -1.04 0.10 -11.48
CA GLY A 44 -1.60 -0.97 -12.32
C GLY A 44 -2.95 -1.53 -11.85
N ILE A 45 -3.49 -1.07 -10.71
CA ILE A 45 -4.85 -1.41 -10.28
C ILE A 45 -5.85 -0.73 -11.22
N ALA A 46 -6.82 -1.48 -11.74
CA ALA A 46 -7.88 -0.91 -12.55
C ALA A 46 -8.73 0.06 -11.71
N ALA A 47 -9.07 1.24 -12.25
CA ALA A 47 -9.82 2.28 -11.50
C ALA A 47 -11.14 1.77 -10.88
N LYS A 48 -11.85 0.87 -11.58
CA LYS A 48 -13.08 0.24 -11.10
C LYS A 48 -12.89 -0.65 -9.86
N ASP A 49 -11.67 -1.12 -9.64
CA ASP A 49 -11.31 -2.06 -8.57
C ASP A 49 -10.57 -1.37 -7.42
N PHE A 50 -10.16 -0.10 -7.57
CA PHE A 50 -9.32 0.60 -6.60
C PHE A 50 -9.90 0.62 -5.18
N PHE A 51 -11.17 1.00 -5.02
CA PHE A 51 -11.79 1.02 -3.69
C PHE A 51 -12.08 -0.38 -3.14
N ARG A 52 -12.24 -1.38 -4.00
CA ARG A 52 -12.40 -2.78 -3.59
C ARG A 52 -11.09 -3.35 -3.07
N TYR A 53 -9.99 -3.06 -3.77
CA TYR A 53 -8.62 -3.32 -3.33
C TYR A 53 -8.32 -2.65 -1.99
N TYR A 54 -8.65 -1.36 -1.86
CA TYR A 54 -8.50 -0.60 -0.61
C TYR A 54 -9.27 -1.25 0.54
N GLY A 55 -10.56 -1.54 0.34
CA GLY A 55 -11.40 -2.14 1.38
C GLY A 55 -10.92 -3.52 1.82
N GLU A 56 -10.43 -4.34 0.89
CA GLU A 56 -9.90 -5.67 1.23
C GLU A 56 -8.63 -5.57 2.08
N LEU A 57 -7.72 -4.67 1.76
CA LEU A 57 -6.53 -4.42 2.59
C LEU A 57 -6.92 -3.88 3.97
N MET A 58 -7.80 -2.88 4.02
CA MET A 58 -8.27 -2.26 5.25
C MET A 58 -8.91 -3.28 6.23
N LEU A 59 -9.59 -4.30 5.71
CA LEU A 59 -10.23 -5.34 6.53
C LEU A 59 -9.32 -6.50 6.92
N THR A 60 -8.16 -6.65 6.26
CA THR A 60 -7.28 -7.81 6.44
C THR A 60 -6.01 -7.49 7.23
N LEU A 61 -5.53 -6.25 7.17
CA LEU A 61 -4.28 -5.85 7.80
C LEU A 61 -4.43 -5.59 9.30
N SER A 62 -3.31 -5.72 10.02
CA SER A 62 -3.26 -5.49 11.47
C SER A 62 -3.36 -4.01 11.86
N LYS A 63 -3.09 -3.10 10.92
CA LYS A 63 -3.03 -1.65 11.09
C LYS A 63 -3.82 -0.95 9.97
N PRO A 64 -4.28 0.30 10.20
CA PRO A 64 -4.80 1.15 9.14
C PRO A 64 -3.83 1.25 7.96
N ILE A 65 -4.38 1.39 6.75
CA ILE A 65 -3.59 1.48 5.52
C ILE A 65 -3.98 2.70 4.71
N ASP A 66 -2.97 3.44 4.28
CA ASP A 66 -3.08 4.59 3.39
C ASP A 66 -2.52 4.21 2.01
N ILE A 67 -3.35 4.36 0.97
CA ILE A 67 -3.04 3.89 -0.38
C ILE A 67 -3.05 5.05 -1.36
N ILE A 68 -1.95 5.20 -2.10
CA ILE A 68 -1.78 6.22 -3.13
C ILE A 68 -1.70 5.56 -4.50
N ASP A 69 -2.58 5.97 -5.43
CA ASP A 69 -2.46 5.57 -6.83
C ASP A 69 -1.32 6.33 -7.51
N LEU A 70 -0.29 5.60 -7.92
CA LEU A 70 0.89 6.11 -8.61
C LEU A 70 0.67 6.29 -10.11
N SER A 71 -0.50 5.94 -10.66
CA SER A 71 -0.80 6.13 -12.09
C SER A 71 -0.90 7.61 -12.50
N GLY A 72 -1.16 8.50 -11.54
CA GLY A 72 -1.27 9.93 -11.75
C GLY A 72 0.05 10.71 -11.73
N THR A 73 -0.08 12.04 -11.76
CA THR A 73 1.04 12.99 -11.58
C THR A 73 0.70 13.96 -10.46
N SER A 74 1.62 14.10 -9.50
CA SER A 74 1.55 15.10 -8.43
C SER A 74 2.93 15.27 -7.82
N LYS A 75 3.20 16.43 -7.20
CA LYS A 75 4.46 16.66 -6.48
C LYS A 75 4.75 15.59 -5.44
N PHE A 76 3.71 15.06 -4.80
CA PHE A 76 3.86 13.99 -3.82
C PHE A 76 4.26 12.66 -4.47
N ILE A 77 3.60 12.29 -5.57
CA ILE A 77 3.94 11.09 -6.36
C ILE A 77 5.40 11.15 -6.83
N ASP A 78 5.88 12.32 -7.25
CA ASP A 78 7.27 12.50 -7.70
C ASP A 78 8.31 12.32 -6.56
N ILE A 79 7.92 12.58 -5.31
CA ILE A 79 8.80 12.43 -4.13
C ILE A 79 8.92 10.95 -3.72
N ILE A 80 7.85 10.16 -3.86
CA ILE A 80 7.80 8.78 -3.35
C ILE A 80 8.09 7.69 -4.40
N LYS A 81 8.09 8.02 -5.70
CA LYS A 81 8.31 7.05 -6.80
C LYS A 81 9.76 6.62 -6.97
#